data_AF-A9ITG9-F1
#
_entry.id   AF-A9ITG9-F1
#
_cell.length_a   1.000
_cell.length_b   1.000
_cell.length_c   1.000
_cell.angle_alpha   90.00
_cell.angle_beta   90.00
_cell.angle_gamma   90.00
#
_symmetry.space_group_name_H-M   'P 1'
#
loop_
_entity.id
_entity.type
_entity.pdbx_description
1 polymer ?
#
loop_
_entity_poly.entity_id
_entity_poly.type
_entity_poly.pdbx_seq_one_letter_code
_entity_poly.pdbx_strand_id
1 'polypeptide(L)'
;MKQTIKLLGAVTLLGIAGCQFNKTPGGYLSAWEKNGVTDFTEVGKALLECGMPTPYDVDPENRKQSINAKATIYACMLQSGFRYKDEEVARAGGWCYTFRAENLPICRPGAVVPRPSVKKRLNSPFCKKYKKAPECQP
;
A
#
# COMPACT_ATOMS: atom_id res chain seq x y z
N MET A 1 -40.55 -31.81 -40.21
CA MET A 1 -40.11 -31.91 -38.80
C MET A 1 -39.28 -33.19 -38.69
N LYS A 2 -38.03 -33.28 -38.25
CA LYS A 2 -37.19 -32.47 -37.36
C LYS A 2 -35.74 -32.51 -37.90
N GLN A 3 -35.06 -31.36 -37.89
CA GLN A 3 -33.65 -31.28 -38.27
C GLN A 3 -32.77 -31.99 -37.24
N THR A 4 -31.90 -32.88 -37.70
CA THR A 4 -30.89 -33.57 -36.91
C THR A 4 -29.77 -32.60 -36.53
N ILE A 5 -29.70 -32.19 -35.28
CA ILE A 5 -28.58 -31.42 -34.75
C ILE A 5 -27.43 -32.40 -34.47
N LYS A 6 -26.48 -32.50 -35.39
CA LYS A 6 -25.14 -33.02 -35.11
C LYS A 6 -24.28 -31.86 -34.63
N LEU A 7 -23.92 -31.85 -33.35
CA LEU A 7 -22.93 -30.93 -32.78
C LEU A 7 -21.93 -31.75 -31.97
N LEU A 8 -21.02 -32.39 -32.70
CA LEU A 8 -19.69 -32.77 -32.23
C LEU A 8 -18.79 -31.58 -32.56
N GLY A 9 -18.29 -30.89 -31.53
CA GLY A 9 -17.41 -29.74 -31.69
C GLY A 9 -16.94 -29.23 -30.33
N ALA A 10 -15.88 -29.85 -29.83
CA ALA A 10 -15.17 -29.42 -28.65
C ALA A 10 -14.56 -28.02 -28.85
N VAL A 11 -14.83 -27.10 -27.91
CA VAL A 11 -13.91 -26.01 -27.57
C VAL A 11 -13.92 -25.86 -26.04
N THR A 12 -13.02 -26.60 -25.40
CA THR A 12 -12.39 -26.23 -24.13
C THR A 12 -11.74 -24.86 -24.28
N LEU A 13 -12.11 -23.88 -23.46
CA LEU A 13 -11.25 -22.83 -22.89
C LEU A 13 -12.08 -21.77 -22.15
N LEU A 14 -12.31 -21.99 -20.86
CA LEU A 14 -12.46 -20.92 -19.87
C LEU A 14 -11.49 -21.22 -18.71
N GLY A 15 -10.19 -21.30 -19.01
CA GLY A 15 -9.19 -20.72 -18.12
C GLY A 15 -9.35 -19.21 -18.28
N ILE A 16 -9.49 -18.40 -17.24
CA ILE A 16 -8.79 -18.36 -15.97
C ILE A 16 -9.80 -17.71 -15.02
N ALA A 17 -10.49 -18.52 -14.20
CA ALA A 17 -10.95 -17.98 -12.93
C ALA A 17 -9.67 -17.54 -12.23
N GLY A 18 -9.43 -16.22 -12.23
CA GLY A 18 -8.17 -15.62 -11.82
C GLY A 18 -7.71 -16.30 -10.55
N CYS A 19 -6.53 -16.92 -10.63
CA CYS A 19 -5.85 -17.43 -9.46
C CYS A 19 -5.98 -16.34 -8.40
N GLN A 20 -6.63 -16.67 -7.29
CA GLN A 20 -6.53 -15.91 -6.07
C GLN A 20 -5.05 -15.99 -5.67
N PHE A 21 -4.22 -15.17 -6.32
CA PHE A 21 -2.87 -14.94 -5.91
C PHE A 21 -3.00 -14.46 -4.49
N ASN A 22 -2.56 -15.35 -3.59
CA ASN A 22 -2.34 -15.17 -2.17
C ASN A 22 -2.79 -13.81 -1.66
N LYS A 23 -3.69 -13.83 -0.66
CA LYS A 23 -3.87 -12.74 0.29
C LYS A 23 -2.51 -12.42 0.94
N THR A 24 -1.66 -11.70 0.21
CA THR A 24 -0.45 -11.06 0.69
C THR A 24 -0.90 -10.11 1.79
N PRO A 25 -0.20 -10.00 2.94
CA PRO A 25 -0.73 -9.33 4.14
C PRO A 25 -1.04 -7.86 3.82
N GLY A 26 -2.30 -7.60 3.46
CA GLY A 26 -2.65 -6.46 2.63
C GLY A 26 -2.81 -5.14 3.38
N GLY A 27 -2.54 -5.07 4.68
CA GLY A 27 -2.94 -3.90 5.47
C GLY A 27 -2.42 -2.57 4.93
N TYR A 28 -1.11 -2.42 4.74
CA TYR A 28 -0.55 -1.16 4.22
C TYR A 28 -0.53 -1.09 2.70
N LEU A 29 -0.06 -2.14 2.01
CA LEU A 29 0.04 -2.11 0.54
C LEU A 29 -1.31 -1.93 -0.16
N SER A 30 -2.39 -2.50 0.39
CA SER A 30 -3.72 -2.39 -0.23
C SER A 30 -4.50 -1.14 0.19
N ALA A 31 -4.06 -0.42 1.22
CA ALA A 31 -4.75 0.77 1.71
C ALA A 31 -4.64 1.98 0.77
N TRP A 32 -3.71 1.98 -0.20
CA TRP A 32 -3.38 3.15 -0.99
C TRP A 32 -3.65 2.98 -2.48
N GLU A 33 -4.06 4.07 -3.11
CA GLU A 33 -4.11 4.22 -4.55
C GLU A 33 -3.57 5.57 -5.00
N LYS A 34 -3.13 5.65 -6.25
CA LYS A 34 -2.71 6.86 -6.94
C LYS A 34 -2.95 6.67 -8.43
N ASN A 35 -3.43 7.71 -9.11
CA ASN A 35 -3.68 7.62 -10.56
C ASN A 35 -2.39 7.21 -11.30
N GLY A 36 -2.49 6.19 -12.15
CA GLY A 36 -1.35 5.62 -12.88
C GLY A 36 -0.47 4.66 -12.08
N VAL A 37 -0.76 4.41 -10.79
CA VAL A 37 -0.08 3.39 -9.98
C VAL A 37 -1.00 2.19 -9.81
N THR A 38 -0.69 1.11 -10.50
CA THR A 38 -1.46 -0.16 -10.44
C THR A 38 -0.73 -1.28 -9.71
N ASP A 39 0.56 -1.09 -9.44
CA ASP A 39 1.43 -2.10 -8.84
C ASP A 39 1.70 -1.81 -7.35
N PHE A 40 1.62 -2.86 -6.52
CA PHE A 40 1.97 -2.81 -5.11
C PHE A 40 3.45 -2.50 -4.88
N THR A 41 4.36 -2.81 -5.82
CA THR A 41 5.76 -2.45 -5.67
C THR A 41 5.95 -0.93 -5.59
N GLU A 42 5.23 -0.13 -6.38
CA GLU A 42 5.33 1.33 -6.33
C GLU A 42 4.71 1.91 -5.04
N VAL A 43 3.63 1.32 -4.53
CA VAL A 43 3.10 1.65 -3.19
C VAL A 43 4.11 1.30 -2.11
N GLY A 44 4.73 0.12 -2.19
CA GLY A 44 5.76 -0.35 -1.26
C GLY A 44 6.98 0.56 -1.25
N LYS A 45 7.46 0.97 -2.42
CA LYS A 45 8.54 1.97 -2.55
C LYS A 45 8.15 3.27 -1.85
N ALA A 46 6.97 3.83 -2.16
CA ALA A 46 6.52 5.07 -1.55
C ALA A 46 6.42 4.99 -0.02
N LEU A 47 5.88 3.89 0.52
CA LEU A 47 5.81 3.64 1.96
C LEU A 47 7.21 3.66 2.60
N LEU A 48 8.17 2.95 2.01
CA LEU A 48 9.55 2.90 2.48
C LEU A 48 10.25 4.27 2.36
N GLU A 49 9.99 5.02 1.30
CA GLU A 49 10.52 6.37 1.09
C GLU A 49 9.95 7.39 2.09
N CYS A 50 8.68 7.22 2.47
CA CYS A 50 8.05 7.97 3.54
C CYS A 50 8.57 7.58 4.92
N GLY A 51 9.14 6.37 5.06
CA GLY A 51 9.85 5.93 6.26
C GLY A 51 9.20 4.79 7.00
N MET A 52 8.30 4.06 6.34
CA MET A 52 7.84 2.77 6.84
C MET A 52 9.03 1.80 6.95
N PRO A 53 9.22 1.13 8.10
CA PRO A 53 10.29 0.15 8.26
C PRO A 53 10.19 -1.02 7.28
N THR A 54 8.98 -1.53 7.06
CA THR A 54 8.66 -2.54 6.05
C THR A 54 7.31 -2.26 5.40
N PRO A 55 7.08 -2.64 4.13
CA PRO A 55 5.80 -2.34 3.47
C PRO A 55 4.63 -3.20 3.99
N TYR A 56 4.88 -4.18 4.88
CA TYR A 56 3.88 -5.16 5.32
C TYR A 56 3.32 -4.81 6.70
N ASP A 57 2.00 -4.88 6.85
CA ASP A 57 1.33 -4.38 8.06
C ASP A 57 1.75 -5.12 9.35
N VAL A 58 1.76 -6.45 9.31
CA VAL A 58 2.02 -7.30 10.49
C VAL A 58 3.51 -7.58 10.67
N ASP A 59 4.34 -6.54 10.64
CA ASP A 59 5.79 -6.65 10.85
C ASP A 59 6.21 -6.14 12.24
N PRO A 60 7.06 -6.86 13.00
CA PRO A 60 7.57 -6.39 14.29
C PRO A 60 8.21 -5.01 14.23
N GLU A 61 8.89 -4.64 13.15
CA GLU A 61 9.50 -3.31 12.97
C GLU A 61 8.44 -2.21 12.88
N ASN A 62 7.31 -2.49 12.21
CA ASN A 62 6.18 -1.55 12.11
C ASN A 62 5.43 -1.41 13.44
N ARG A 63 5.38 -2.48 14.26
CA ARG A 63 4.75 -2.45 15.59
C ARG A 63 5.52 -1.58 16.59
N LYS A 64 6.83 -1.42 16.42
CA LYS A 64 7.67 -0.57 17.28
C LYS A 64 7.42 0.93 17.07
N GLN A 65 6.75 1.32 15.98
CA GLN A 65 6.52 2.72 15.67
C GLN A 65 5.45 3.35 16.57
N SER A 66 5.72 4.56 17.04
CA SER A 66 4.72 5.37 17.74
C SER A 66 3.56 5.75 16.79
N ILE A 67 2.39 6.06 17.36
CA ILE A 67 1.23 6.52 16.60
C ILE A 67 1.59 7.76 15.78
N ASN A 68 2.35 8.72 16.35
CA ASN A 68 2.80 9.89 15.60
C ASN A 68 3.74 9.53 14.43
N ALA A 69 4.64 8.55 14.61
CA ALA A 69 5.51 8.10 13.51
C ALA A 69 4.70 7.48 12.36
N LYS A 70 3.67 6.67 12.69
CA LYS A 70 2.74 6.14 11.69
C LYS A 70 1.97 7.27 11.01
N ALA A 71 1.34 8.16 11.77
CA ALA A 71 0.64 9.32 11.21
C ALA A 71 1.54 10.16 10.28
N THR A 72 2.83 10.28 10.58
CA THR A 72 3.81 10.98 9.74
C THR A 72 4.06 10.29 8.41
N ILE A 73 4.16 8.96 8.40
CA ILE A 73 4.30 8.20 7.16
C ILE A 73 3.06 8.37 6.28
N TYR A 74 1.88 8.30 6.89
CA TYR A 74 0.61 8.43 6.16
C TYR A 74 0.42 9.85 5.62
N ALA A 75 0.80 10.88 6.38
CA ALA A 75 0.83 12.26 5.88
C ALA A 75 1.79 12.42 4.69
N CYS A 76 2.96 11.78 4.73
CA CYS A 76 3.90 11.78 3.60
C CYS A 76 3.32 11.08 2.36
N MET A 77 2.59 9.97 2.53
CA MET A 77 1.91 9.29 1.42
C MET A 77 0.87 10.20 0.76
N LEU A 78 0.04 10.88 1.56
CA LEU A 78 -0.94 11.87 1.09
C LEU A 78 -0.25 13.02 0.34
N GLN A 79 0.82 13.59 0.90
CA GLN A 79 1.61 14.64 0.25
C GLN A 79 2.24 14.17 -1.07
N SER A 80 2.54 12.88 -1.19
CA SER A 80 3.08 12.25 -2.40
C SER A 80 2.02 11.93 -3.46
N GLY A 81 0.76 12.34 -3.23
CA GLY A 81 -0.36 12.18 -4.14
C GLY A 81 -1.04 10.81 -4.08
N PHE A 82 -0.75 10.01 -3.06
CA PHE A 82 -1.56 8.82 -2.77
C PHE A 82 -2.82 9.21 -2.00
N ARG A 83 -3.86 8.39 -2.10
CA ARG A 83 -5.07 8.49 -1.28
C ARG A 83 -5.42 7.12 -0.71
N TYR A 84 -6.22 7.12 0.36
CA TYR A 84 -6.80 5.88 0.86
C TYR A 84 -7.80 5.31 -0.14
N LYS A 85 -7.78 3.99 -0.34
CA LYS A 85 -8.84 3.28 -1.10
C LYS A 85 -10.15 3.24 -0.34
N ASP A 86 -10.08 3.18 0.98
CA ASP A 86 -11.26 3.27 1.84
C ASP A 86 -11.75 4.72 1.85
N GLU A 87 -12.90 4.95 1.19
CA GLU A 87 -13.52 6.27 1.09
C GLU A 87 -13.97 6.83 2.43
N GLU A 88 -14.35 5.98 3.38
CA GLU A 88 -14.75 6.41 4.72
C GLU A 88 -13.53 6.95 5.47
N VAL A 89 -12.42 6.23 5.44
CA VAL A 89 -11.14 6.69 6.02
C VAL A 89 -10.65 7.97 5.34
N ALA A 90 -10.75 8.04 4.01
CA ALA A 90 -10.40 9.23 3.26
C ALA A 90 -11.24 10.44 3.67
N ARG A 91 -12.58 10.28 3.73
CA ARG A 91 -13.53 11.34 4.10
C ARG A 91 -13.38 11.77 5.56
N ALA A 92 -13.09 10.82 6.45
CA ALA A 92 -12.86 11.09 7.85
C ALA A 92 -11.60 11.96 8.06
N GLY A 93 -10.60 11.88 7.18
CA GLY A 93 -9.34 12.60 7.32
C GLY A 93 -8.17 11.73 7.80
N GLY A 94 -8.31 10.41 7.67
CA GLY A 94 -7.26 9.43 7.98
C GLY A 94 -6.79 9.48 9.43
N TRP A 95 -5.49 9.22 9.62
CA TRP A 95 -4.89 9.09 10.95
C TRP A 95 -5.06 10.33 11.83
N CYS A 96 -4.97 11.52 11.26
CA CYS A 96 -5.12 12.75 12.04
C CYS A 96 -6.53 12.97 12.56
N TYR A 97 -7.55 12.42 11.89
CA TYR A 97 -8.90 12.40 12.42
C TYR A 97 -9.09 11.31 13.47
N THR A 98 -8.65 10.07 13.18
CA THR A 98 -8.76 8.93 14.09
C THR A 98 -8.14 9.23 15.45
N PHE A 99 -6.99 9.89 15.46
CA PHE A 99 -6.18 10.16 16.65
C PHE A 99 -6.21 11.63 17.07
N ARG A 100 -7.28 12.36 16.69
CA ARG A 100 -7.43 13.80 16.97
C ARG A 100 -7.33 14.15 18.45
N ALA A 101 -7.82 13.27 19.32
CA ALA A 101 -7.81 13.45 20.78
C ALA A 101 -6.39 13.45 21.37
N GLU A 102 -5.44 12.76 20.73
CA GLU A 102 -4.05 12.72 21.18
C GLU A 102 -3.22 13.92 20.73
N ASN A 103 -3.78 14.79 19.88
CA ASN A 103 -3.12 16.00 19.41
C ASN A 103 -1.67 15.73 18.91
N LEU A 104 -1.55 14.71 18.06
CA LEU A 104 -0.26 14.24 17.53
C LEU A 104 0.51 15.40 16.87
N PRO A 105 1.82 15.56 17.14
CA PRO A 105 2.62 16.64 16.56
C PRO A 105 2.48 16.82 15.05
N ILE A 106 2.42 15.73 14.28
CA ILE A 106 2.30 15.81 12.82
C ILE A 106 0.92 16.27 12.32
N CYS A 107 -0.11 16.19 13.16
CA CYS A 107 -1.47 16.56 12.83
C CYS A 107 -1.79 18.02 13.19
N ARG A 108 -0.82 18.75 13.75
CA ARG A 108 -0.99 20.16 14.13
C ARG A 108 -0.86 21.07 12.92
N PRO A 109 -1.56 22.22 12.89
CA PRO A 109 -1.34 23.25 11.88
C PRO A 109 0.14 23.65 11.79
N GLY A 110 0.67 23.73 10.58
CA GLY A 110 2.08 24.10 10.33
C GLY A 110 3.09 22.97 10.54
N ALA A 111 2.65 21.74 10.87
CA ALA A 111 3.56 20.60 10.95
C ALA A 111 4.23 20.33 9.59
N VAL A 112 5.56 20.15 9.61
CA VAL A 112 6.34 19.86 8.41
C VAL A 112 6.30 18.38 8.12
N VAL A 113 5.58 17.98 7.08
CA VAL A 113 5.56 16.60 6.60
C VAL A 113 6.88 16.29 5.87
N PRO A 114 7.59 15.21 6.23
CA PRO A 114 8.80 14.81 5.53
C PRO A 114 8.52 14.43 4.09
N ARG A 115 9.42 14.82 3.17
CA ARG A 115 9.37 14.36 1.78
C ARG A 115 9.80 12.90 1.66
N PRO A 116 9.29 12.16 0.66
CA PRO A 116 9.80 10.83 0.31
C PRO A 116 11.28 10.90 -0.07
N SER A 117 12.03 9.84 0.22
CA SER A 117 13.46 9.74 -0.06
C SER A 117 13.88 8.33 -0.43
N VAL A 118 14.43 8.16 -1.63
CA VAL A 118 15.05 6.90 -2.09
C VAL A 118 16.11 6.42 -1.09
N LYS A 119 16.94 7.34 -0.57
CA LYS A 119 17.94 7.00 0.45
C LYS A 119 17.29 6.40 1.70
N LYS A 120 16.12 6.90 2.13
CA LYS A 120 15.40 6.35 3.28
C LYS A 120 14.89 4.94 2.98
N ARG A 121 14.29 4.73 1.79
CA ARG A 121 13.84 3.41 1.33
C ARG A 121 14.95 2.37 1.33
N LEU A 122 16.07 2.66 0.66
CA LEU A 122 17.19 1.73 0.54
C LEU A 122 17.87 1.43 1.88
N ASN A 123 17.73 2.30 2.88
CA ASN A 123 18.26 2.11 4.24
C ASN A 123 17.24 1.54 5.24
N SER A 124 16.01 1.27 4.82
CA SER A 124 14.98 0.65 5.67
C SER A 124 15.42 -0.72 6.19
N PRO A 125 14.91 -1.18 7.36
CA PRO A 125 15.10 -2.54 7.82
C PRO A 125 14.76 -3.59 6.75
N PHE A 126 13.67 -3.37 6.01
CA PHE A 126 13.26 -4.22 4.89
C PHE A 126 14.34 -4.33 3.82
N CYS A 127 14.83 -3.22 3.26
CA CYS A 127 15.79 -3.27 2.15
C CYS A 127 17.21 -3.68 2.57
N LYS A 128 17.59 -3.45 3.84
CA LYS A 128 18.83 -4.01 4.38
C LYS A 128 18.80 -5.54 4.41
N LYS A 129 17.64 -6.13 4.75
CA LYS A 129 17.43 -7.58 4.82
C LYS A 129 17.19 -8.20 3.44
N TYR A 130 16.37 -7.57 2.60
CA TYR A 130 15.91 -8.10 1.31
C TYR A 130 16.41 -7.27 0.14
N LYS A 131 17.73 -7.18 -0.02
CA LYS A 131 18.38 -6.32 -1.05
C LYS A 131 17.93 -6.57 -2.49
N LYS A 132 17.43 -7.78 -2.80
CA LYS A 132 16.96 -8.18 -4.14
C LYS A 132 15.46 -7.98 -4.35
N ALA A 133 14.72 -7.50 -3.35
CA ALA A 133 13.29 -7.24 -3.50
C ALA A 133 13.06 -6.11 -4.54
N PRO A 134 11.97 -6.15 -5.31
CA PRO A 134 11.63 -5.12 -6.29
C PRO A 134 11.57 -3.70 -5.70
N GLU A 135 11.06 -3.57 -4.46
CA GLU A 135 10.97 -2.30 -3.75
C GLU A 135 12.35 -1.75 -3.34
N CYS A 136 13.40 -2.57 -3.41
CA CYS A 136 14.75 -2.22 -2.98
C CYS A 136 15.72 -2.00 -4.14
N GLN A 137 15.23 -2.06 -5.38
CA GLN A 137 16.01 -1.67 -6.55
C GLN A 137 16.02 -0.14 -6.68
N PRO A 138 17.13 0.47 -7.15
CA PRO A 138 17.25 1.92 -7.33
C PRO A 138 16.05 2.55 -8.04
#